data_AF-A0A357VFY3-F1
#
_entry.id   AF-A0A357VFY3-F1
#
_cell.length_a   1.000
_cell.length_b   1.000
_cell.length_c   1.000
_cell.angle_alpha   90.00
_cell.angle_beta   90.00
_cell.angle_gamma   90.00
#
_symmetry.space_group_name_H-M   'P 1'
#
loop_
_entity.id
_entity.type
_entity.pdbx_description
1 polymer ?
#
loop_
_entity_poly.entity_id
_entity_poly.type
_entity_poly.pdbx_seq_one_letter_code
_entity_poly.pdbx_strand_id
1 'polypeptide(L)'
;MRHFVDRPSDLFREAVRALERLVEEKGLDMAERAFATAVWEKRREAFAKRLGVKPTTGHVCLNRLVKGHCKGMELMFPKCFWLPAANDHVSLWLKDGNLHVYVSQPYSLTLKDMRALVQFCDAHALDAVVSAGSWHFPGSTLLIEITREEG
;
A
#
# COMPACT_ATOMS: atom_id res chain seq x y z
N MET A 1 7.01 -27.99 12.45
CA MET A 1 7.39 -26.75 11.73
C MET A 1 6.57 -26.67 10.46
N ARG A 2 5.89 -25.54 10.20
CA ARG A 2 5.16 -25.32 8.95
C ARG A 2 6.15 -24.86 7.88
N HIS A 3 6.15 -25.48 6.71
CA HIS A 3 7.02 -25.09 5.60
C HIS A 3 6.19 -24.43 4.50
N PHE A 4 6.67 -23.29 4.01
CA PHE A 4 6.05 -22.54 2.90
C PHE A 4 6.80 -22.71 1.57
N VAL A 5 7.82 -23.59 1.55
CA VAL A 5 8.63 -23.92 0.39
C VAL A 5 8.99 -25.41 0.45
N ASP A 6 8.81 -26.13 -0.65
CA ASP A 6 9.04 -27.58 -0.71
C ASP A 6 10.52 -27.98 -0.59
N ARG A 7 11.43 -27.16 -1.13
CA ARG A 7 12.89 -27.39 -1.12
C ARG A 7 13.63 -26.11 -0.73
N PRO A 8 13.77 -25.81 0.56
CA PRO A 8 14.47 -24.62 1.00
C PRO A 8 15.97 -24.70 0.65
N SER A 9 16.53 -23.61 0.13
CA SER A 9 17.98 -23.45 -0.04
C SER A 9 18.67 -23.18 1.30
N ASP A 10 19.99 -23.25 1.34
CA ASP A 10 20.75 -22.94 2.56
C ASP A 10 20.59 -21.49 3.00
N LEU A 11 20.56 -20.56 2.04
CA LEU A 11 20.27 -19.15 2.28
C LEU A 11 18.87 -18.96 2.89
N PHE A 12 17.86 -19.69 2.41
CA PHE A 12 16.52 -19.64 2.99
C PHE A 12 16.53 -20.10 4.46
N ARG A 13 17.21 -21.23 4.75
CA ARG A 13 17.32 -21.74 6.12
C ARG A 13 18.08 -20.77 7.03
N GLU A 14 19.11 -20.12 6.52
CA GLU A 14 19.86 -19.09 7.25
C GLU A 14 18.98 -17.88 7.60
N ALA A 15 18.20 -17.38 6.62
CA ALA A 15 17.27 -16.27 6.84
C ALA A 15 16.21 -16.61 7.90
N VAL A 16 15.63 -17.82 7.85
CA VAL A 16 14.67 -18.27 8.86
C VAL A 16 15.30 -18.32 10.25
N ARG A 17 16.48 -18.93 10.40
CA ARG A 17 17.19 -18.97 11.69
C ARG A 17 17.53 -17.59 12.23
N ALA A 18 17.91 -16.65 11.37
CA ALA A 18 18.20 -15.29 11.78
C ALA A 18 16.94 -14.58 12.32
N LEU A 19 15.79 -14.79 11.68
CA LEU A 19 14.51 -14.24 12.15
C LEU A 19 14.07 -14.91 13.46
N GLU A 20 14.18 -16.24 13.60
CA GLU A 20 13.87 -16.97 14.83
C GLU A 20 14.69 -16.44 16.01
N ARG A 21 16.00 -16.23 15.81
CA ARG A 21 16.88 -15.63 16.83
C ARG A 21 16.48 -14.20 17.20
N LEU A 22 16.06 -13.39 16.23
CA LEU A 22 15.54 -12.05 16.53
C LEU A 22 14.28 -12.12 17.40
N VAL A 23 13.39 -13.09 17.15
CA VAL A 23 12.20 -13.31 17.99
C VAL A 23 12.62 -13.67 19.42
N GLU A 24 13.56 -14.60 19.59
CA GLU A 24 14.03 -15.05 20.90
C GLU A 24 14.75 -13.95 21.68
N GLU A 25 15.63 -13.19 21.03
CA GLU A 25 16.50 -12.22 21.68
C GLU A 25 15.86 -10.82 21.84
N LYS A 26 14.95 -10.44 20.93
CA LYS A 26 14.41 -9.07 20.79
C LYS A 26 12.89 -9.00 20.65
N GLY A 27 12.21 -10.14 20.54
CA GLY A 27 10.76 -10.21 20.37
C GLY A 27 10.29 -10.12 18.90
N LEU A 28 9.00 -10.42 18.70
CA LEU A 28 8.39 -10.55 17.38
C LEU A 28 8.47 -9.27 16.53
N ASP A 29 8.20 -8.10 17.12
CA ASP A 29 8.23 -6.81 16.41
C ASP A 29 9.60 -6.55 15.75
N MET A 30 10.70 -6.96 16.37
CA MET A 30 12.03 -6.79 15.80
C MET A 30 12.26 -7.68 14.57
N ALA A 31 11.79 -8.93 14.61
CA ALA A 31 11.86 -9.82 13.45
C ALA A 31 10.99 -9.32 12.29
N GLU A 32 9.79 -8.79 12.58
CA GLU A 32 8.92 -8.16 11.57
C GLU A 32 9.57 -6.93 10.94
N ARG A 33 10.20 -6.05 11.74
CA ARG A 33 10.96 -4.90 11.24
C ARG A 33 12.15 -5.30 10.37
N ALA A 34 12.88 -6.35 10.77
CA ALA A 34 14.00 -6.86 9.97
C ALA A 34 13.52 -7.39 8.62
N PHE A 35 12.46 -8.20 8.60
CA PHE A 35 11.83 -8.68 7.37
C PHE A 35 11.35 -7.52 6.50
N ALA A 36 10.61 -6.56 7.08
CA ALA A 36 10.10 -5.41 6.37
C ALA A 36 11.23 -4.58 5.74
N THR A 37 12.31 -4.33 6.48
CA THR A 37 13.50 -3.61 6.02
C THR A 37 14.17 -4.31 4.83
N ALA A 38 14.21 -5.65 4.84
CA ALA A 38 14.82 -6.42 3.76
C ALA A 38 14.00 -6.42 2.46
N VAL A 39 12.67 -6.32 2.54
CA VAL A 39 11.79 -6.59 1.38
C VAL A 39 10.96 -5.40 0.89
N TRP A 40 10.83 -4.31 1.66
CA TRP A 40 9.95 -3.18 1.31
C TRP A 40 10.25 -2.61 -0.08
N GLU A 41 11.52 -2.36 -0.40
CA GLU A 41 11.88 -1.75 -1.68
C GLU A 41 11.58 -2.68 -2.86
N LYS A 42 11.89 -3.98 -2.72
CA LYS A 42 11.59 -4.98 -3.76
C LYS A 42 10.10 -5.19 -3.98
N ARG A 43 9.28 -5.07 -2.92
CA ARG A 43 7.82 -5.07 -3.07
C ARG A 43 7.32 -3.83 -3.79
N ARG A 44 7.85 -2.65 -3.46
CA ARG A 44 7.50 -1.39 -4.14
C ARG A 44 7.89 -1.42 -5.63
N GLU A 45 9.08 -1.95 -5.94
CA GLU A 45 9.53 -2.16 -7.33
C GLU A 45 8.64 -3.15 -8.08
N ALA A 46 8.28 -4.28 -7.44
CA ALA A 46 7.39 -5.27 -8.05
C ALA A 46 5.99 -4.70 -8.32
N PHE A 47 5.45 -3.88 -7.41
CA PHE A 47 4.21 -3.14 -7.63
C PHE A 47 4.32 -2.22 -8.86
N ALA A 48 5.36 -1.38 -8.89
CA ALA A 48 5.60 -0.46 -9.99
C ALA A 48 5.71 -1.18 -11.34
N LYS A 49 6.43 -2.31 -11.36
CA LYS A 49 6.59 -3.16 -12.54
C LYS A 49 5.29 -3.82 -12.97
N ARG A 50 4.49 -4.35 -12.03
CA ARG A 50 3.20 -5.01 -12.32
C ARG A 50 2.23 -4.09 -13.06
N LEU A 51 2.14 -2.83 -12.63
CA LEU A 51 1.21 -1.86 -13.21
C LEU A 51 1.82 -0.99 -14.32
N GLY A 52 3.14 -1.04 -14.52
CA GLY A 52 3.83 -0.16 -15.45
C GLY A 52 3.81 1.31 -14.99
N VAL A 53 3.93 1.55 -13.68
CA VAL A 53 3.74 2.88 -13.07
C VAL A 53 5.03 3.45 -12.46
N LYS A 54 5.06 4.77 -12.28
CA LYS A 54 6.12 5.50 -11.57
C LYS A 54 5.54 6.42 -10.50
N PRO A 55 6.23 6.63 -9.37
CA PRO A 55 5.69 7.50 -8.32
C PRO A 55 5.68 8.96 -8.80
N THR A 56 4.68 9.73 -8.34
CA THR A 56 4.69 11.19 -8.49
C THR A 56 5.70 11.82 -7.53
N THR A 57 6.25 12.98 -7.91
CA THR A 57 7.19 13.78 -7.09
C THR A 57 6.52 14.95 -6.35
N GLY A 58 5.18 14.97 -6.26
CA GLY A 58 4.42 16.10 -5.73
C GLY A 58 3.42 15.71 -4.64
N HIS A 59 2.58 16.66 -4.25
CA HIS A 59 1.57 16.46 -3.21
C HIS A 59 0.65 15.28 -3.54
N VAL A 60 0.61 14.30 -2.63
CA VAL A 60 -0.25 13.11 -2.71
C VAL A 60 -1.65 13.50 -2.24
N CYS A 61 -2.59 13.59 -3.19
CA CYS A 61 -3.97 13.94 -2.89
C CYS A 61 -4.91 13.20 -3.84
N LEU A 62 -5.91 12.53 -3.28
CA LEU A 62 -6.88 11.76 -4.05
C LEU A 62 -7.70 12.64 -5.01
N ASN A 63 -7.92 13.93 -4.68
CA ASN A 63 -8.50 14.90 -5.62
C ASN A 63 -7.76 14.96 -6.94
N ARG A 64 -6.42 14.79 -6.95
CA ARG A 64 -5.67 14.81 -8.21
C ARG A 64 -6.08 13.63 -9.08
N LEU A 65 -6.26 12.46 -8.49
CA LEU A 65 -6.75 11.30 -9.21
C LEU A 65 -8.19 11.53 -9.69
N VAL A 66 -9.09 12.05 -8.87
CA VAL A 66 -10.54 12.21 -9.20
C VAL A 66 -10.82 13.40 -10.13
N LYS A 67 -10.24 14.56 -9.85
CA LYS A 67 -10.53 15.86 -10.51
C LYS A 67 -9.41 16.36 -11.42
N GLY A 68 -8.29 15.62 -11.53
CA GLY A 68 -7.11 16.03 -12.30
C GLY A 68 -6.23 17.09 -11.61
N HIS A 69 -6.75 17.78 -10.59
CA HIS A 69 -6.04 18.82 -9.86
C HIS A 69 -6.46 18.87 -8.39
N CYS A 70 -5.62 19.46 -7.54
CA CYS A 70 -5.95 19.77 -6.15
C CYS A 70 -5.71 21.25 -5.90
N LYS A 71 -6.75 22.02 -5.54
CA LYS A 71 -6.64 23.45 -5.17
C LYS A 71 -6.20 23.64 -3.70
N GLY A 72 -5.64 22.59 -3.10
CA GLY A 72 -5.54 22.37 -1.65
C GLY A 72 -4.54 23.21 -0.86
N MET A 73 -4.15 24.41 -1.33
CA MET A 73 -3.45 25.39 -0.49
C MET A 73 -4.25 26.68 -0.28
N GLU A 74 -5.39 26.88 -0.95
CA GLU A 74 -5.98 28.23 -0.96
C GLU A 74 -6.74 28.64 0.30
N LEU A 75 -7.14 27.74 1.21
CA LEU A 75 -7.66 28.09 2.55
C LEU A 75 -7.91 26.79 3.34
N MET A 76 -7.49 26.77 4.61
CA MET A 76 -7.74 25.75 5.64
C MET A 76 -8.84 24.71 5.33
N PHE A 77 -8.43 23.52 4.87
CA PHE A 77 -9.07 22.20 5.01
C PHE A 77 -10.62 22.10 5.06
N PRO A 78 -11.32 22.10 3.90
CA PRO A 78 -12.47 21.18 3.79
C PRO A 78 -12.67 20.51 2.41
N LYS A 79 -11.81 20.74 1.40
CA LYS A 79 -12.13 20.36 0.00
C LYS A 79 -11.30 19.21 -0.59
N CYS A 80 -10.36 18.64 0.16
CA CYS A 80 -9.62 17.47 -0.26
C CYS A 80 -10.42 16.20 0.03
N PHE A 81 -10.58 15.32 -0.95
CA PHE A 81 -11.06 13.97 -0.67
C PHE A 81 -10.05 13.25 0.22
N TRP A 82 -10.56 12.73 1.32
CA TRP A 82 -9.88 11.81 2.20
C TRP A 82 -10.47 10.44 1.93
N LEU A 83 -9.63 9.43 1.73
CA LEU A 83 -10.13 8.07 1.62
C LEU A 83 -10.70 7.65 2.98
N PRO A 84 -11.99 7.30 3.12
CA PRO A 84 -12.55 7.03 4.43
C PRO A 84 -11.76 5.95 5.18
N ALA A 85 -11.22 6.31 6.35
CA ALA A 85 -10.48 5.44 7.27
C ALA A 85 -9.23 4.71 6.72
N ALA A 86 -8.75 5.08 5.52
CA ALA A 86 -7.57 4.49 4.90
C ALA A 86 -6.68 5.59 4.28
N ASN A 87 -6.30 6.60 5.06
CA ASN A 87 -5.31 7.60 4.63
C ASN A 87 -3.93 7.30 5.21
N ASP A 88 -3.59 6.03 5.33
CA ASP A 88 -2.31 5.62 5.87
C ASP A 88 -1.32 5.30 4.75
N HIS A 89 -0.07 5.72 4.94
CA HIS A 89 1.06 5.47 4.05
C HIS A 89 0.75 5.62 2.56
N VAL A 90 0.17 6.78 2.22
CA VAL A 90 -0.43 7.05 0.91
C VAL A 90 0.62 7.41 -0.15
N SER A 91 0.34 7.03 -1.40
CA SER A 91 1.16 7.44 -2.54
C SER A 91 0.32 7.56 -3.82
N LEU A 92 0.81 8.32 -4.79
CA LEU A 92 0.13 8.56 -6.06
C LEU A 92 1.10 8.29 -7.21
N TRP A 93 0.63 7.56 -8.22
CA TRP A 93 1.45 6.99 -9.27
C TRP A 93 0.94 7.32 -10.67
N LEU A 94 1.87 7.40 -11.61
CA LEU A 94 1.67 7.75 -13.01
C LEU A 94 1.82 6.53 -13.91
N LYS A 95 0.96 6.41 -14.92
CA LYS A 95 1.14 5.53 -16.09
C LYS A 95 1.14 6.41 -17.33
N ASP A 96 2.18 6.29 -18.15
CA ASP A 96 2.34 7.08 -19.38
C ASP A 96 2.16 8.60 -19.17
N GLY A 97 2.69 9.12 -18.06
CA GLY A 97 2.62 10.55 -17.69
C GLY A 97 1.30 11.00 -17.05
N ASN A 98 0.29 10.13 -16.98
CA ASN A 98 -1.03 10.44 -16.43
C ASN A 98 -1.23 9.81 -15.05
N LEU A 99 -1.99 10.48 -14.18
CA LEU A 99 -2.38 9.95 -12.88
C LEU A 99 -3.20 8.67 -13.06
N HIS A 100 -2.72 7.57 -12.48
CA HIS A 100 -3.28 6.25 -12.74
C HIS A 100 -3.81 5.59 -11.47
N VAL A 101 -3.00 5.50 -10.42
CA VAL A 101 -3.37 4.78 -9.19
C VAL A 101 -3.00 5.58 -7.96
N TYR A 102 -3.96 5.72 -7.05
CA TYR A 102 -3.75 6.18 -5.69
C TYR A 102 -3.67 4.96 -4.78
N VAL A 103 -2.68 4.93 -3.90
CA VAL A 103 -2.44 3.82 -2.99
C VAL A 103 -2.58 4.29 -1.55
N SER A 104 -3.21 3.46 -0.71
CA SER A 104 -3.09 3.50 0.75
C SER A 104 -2.69 2.14 1.29
N GLN A 105 -1.96 2.12 2.42
CA GLN A 105 -1.50 0.90 3.06
C GLN A 105 -1.84 0.85 4.56
N PRO A 106 -3.12 0.67 4.95
CA PRO A 106 -3.53 0.65 6.34
C PRO A 106 -3.23 -0.69 7.02
N TYR A 107 -3.07 -0.66 8.34
CA TYR A 107 -2.90 -1.86 9.17
C TYR A 107 -4.17 -2.70 9.33
N SER A 108 -5.35 -2.10 9.16
CA SER A 108 -6.63 -2.82 9.26
C SER A 108 -7.73 -2.10 8.51
N LEU A 109 -8.82 -2.83 8.23
CA LEU A 109 -10.08 -2.28 7.74
C LEU A 109 -11.22 -2.91 8.53
N THR A 110 -12.05 -2.07 9.15
CA THR A 110 -13.30 -2.53 9.74
C THR A 110 -14.38 -2.70 8.66
N LEU A 111 -15.48 -3.39 8.98
CA LEU A 111 -16.63 -3.47 8.08
C LEU A 111 -17.19 -2.08 7.73
N LYS A 112 -17.14 -1.14 8.67
CA LYS A 112 -17.55 0.25 8.44
C LYS A 112 -16.65 0.91 7.40
N ASP A 113 -15.34 0.71 7.50
CA ASP A 113 -14.35 1.28 6.58
C ASP A 113 -14.52 0.71 5.17
N MET A 114 -14.70 -0.61 5.06
CA MET A 114 -14.96 -1.26 3.77
C MET A 114 -16.24 -0.74 3.11
N ARG A 115 -17.32 -0.55 3.86
CA ARG A 115 -18.57 0.04 3.33
C ARG A 115 -18.37 1.48 2.88
N ALA A 116 -17.63 2.28 3.66
CA ALA A 116 -17.34 3.66 3.31
C ALA A 116 -16.43 3.77 2.08
N LEU A 117 -15.48 2.84 1.92
CA LEU A 117 -14.64 2.72 0.72
C LEU A 117 -15.50 2.45 -0.53
N VAL A 118 -16.39 1.45 -0.48
CA VAL A 118 -17.30 1.14 -1.60
C VAL A 118 -18.16 2.34 -1.96
N GLN A 119 -18.82 2.95 -0.97
CA GLN A 119 -19.67 4.13 -1.20
C GLN A 119 -18.88 5.30 -1.81
N PHE A 120 -17.64 5.49 -1.37
CA PHE A 120 -16.77 6.53 -1.91
C PHE A 120 -16.39 6.24 -3.37
N CYS A 121 -16.08 4.98 -3.69
CA CYS A 121 -15.77 4.54 -5.04
C CYS A 121 -16.96 4.75 -5.99
N ASP A 122 -18.16 4.28 -5.60
CA ASP A 122 -19.40 4.43 -6.37
C ASP A 122 -19.71 5.91 -6.64
N ALA A 123 -19.55 6.78 -5.63
CA ALA A 123 -19.85 8.21 -5.75
C ALA A 123 -18.87 8.98 -6.65
N HIS A 124 -17.72 8.39 -6.99
CA HIS A 124 -16.65 9.06 -7.72
C HIS A 124 -16.20 8.33 -8.99
N ALA A 125 -16.93 7.28 -9.41
CA ALA A 125 -16.59 6.42 -10.56
C ALA A 125 -15.14 5.91 -10.45
N LEU A 126 -14.82 5.34 -9.29
CA LEU A 126 -13.52 4.75 -8.99
C LEU A 126 -13.70 3.26 -8.72
N ASP A 127 -12.66 2.49 -9.02
CA ASP A 127 -12.55 1.09 -8.61
C ASP A 127 -11.46 0.93 -7.53
N ALA A 128 -11.59 -0.09 -6.70
CA ALA A 128 -10.66 -0.39 -5.61
C ALA A 128 -10.31 -1.88 -5.52
N VAL A 129 -9.02 -2.17 -5.43
CA VAL A 129 -8.48 -3.51 -5.14
C VAL A 129 -7.83 -3.50 -3.76
N VAL A 130 -8.16 -4.48 -2.92
CA VAL A 130 -7.54 -4.70 -1.60
C VAL A 130 -6.76 -6.01 -1.63
N SER A 131 -5.47 -5.98 -1.29
CA SER A 131 -4.59 -7.16 -1.31
C SER A 131 -3.54 -7.16 -0.19
N ALA A 132 -2.80 -8.27 -0.05
CA ALA A 132 -1.65 -8.38 0.87
C ALA A 132 -0.32 -7.89 0.22
N GLY A 133 -0.40 -7.16 -0.90
CA GLY A 133 0.73 -6.73 -1.71
C GLY A 133 1.50 -5.53 -1.19
N SER A 134 1.22 -5.07 0.04
CA SER A 134 1.79 -3.85 0.61
C SER A 134 3.30 -3.90 0.72
N TRP A 135 3.94 -2.74 0.54
CA TRP A 135 5.37 -2.52 0.79
C TRP A 135 5.62 -1.75 2.09
N HIS A 136 4.64 -1.02 2.62
CA HIS A 136 4.78 -0.43 3.95
C HIS A 136 4.58 -1.52 5.00
N PHE A 137 5.61 -1.87 5.76
CA PHE A 137 5.56 -2.97 6.73
C PHE A 137 4.92 -4.27 6.16
N PRO A 138 5.60 -4.90 5.17
CA PRO A 138 5.11 -6.09 4.49
C PRO A 138 4.71 -7.20 5.45
N GLY A 139 3.49 -7.74 5.28
CA GLY A 139 2.93 -8.79 6.13
C GLY A 139 1.97 -8.26 7.22
N SER A 140 2.04 -6.98 7.55
CA SER A 140 1.21 -6.38 8.61
C SER A 140 0.23 -5.32 8.10
N THR A 141 0.44 -4.77 6.91
CA THR A 141 -0.51 -3.84 6.27
C THR A 141 -1.13 -4.42 5.01
N LEU A 142 -2.31 -3.90 4.70
CA LEU A 142 -3.02 -4.14 3.46
C LEU A 142 -2.51 -3.17 2.38
N LEU A 143 -2.75 -3.51 1.12
CA LEU A 143 -2.57 -2.61 -0.02
C LEU A 143 -3.95 -2.31 -0.60
N ILE A 144 -4.32 -1.03 -0.64
CA ILE A 144 -5.51 -0.54 -1.33
C ILE A 144 -5.05 0.22 -2.57
N GLU A 145 -5.45 -0.25 -3.74
CA GLU A 145 -5.20 0.37 -5.04
C GLU A 145 -6.50 1.01 -5.51
N ILE A 146 -6.51 2.33 -5.74
CA ILE A 146 -7.67 3.08 -6.23
C ILE A 146 -7.36 3.62 -7.61
N THR A 147 -8.22 3.30 -8.55
CA THR A 147 -8.14 3.72 -9.95
C THR A 147 -9.45 4.34 -10.39
N ARG A 148 -9.46 5.04 -11.52
CA ARG A 148 -10.72 5.39 -12.18
C ARG A 148 -11.30 4.13 -12.79
N GLU A 149 -12.62 3.98 -12.79
CA GLU A 149 -13.26 2.93 -13.60
C GLU A 149 -12.82 3.10 -15.06
N GLU A 150 -12.38 2.00 -15.69
CA GLU A 150 -12.21 1.97 -17.14
C GLU A 150 -13.63 1.98 -17.74
N GLY A 151 -13.97 3.08 -18.43
CA GLY A 151 -15.24 3.20 -19.17
C GLY A 151 -15.30 2.33 -20.41
#